data_AF-A0A5E4BW05-F1
#
_entry.id   AF-A0A5E4BW05-F1
#
_cell.length_a   1.000
_cell.length_b   1.000
_cell.length_c   1.000
_cell.angle_alpha   90.00
_cell.angle_beta   90.00
_cell.angle_gamma   90.00
#
_symmetry.space_group_name_H-M   'P 1'
#
loop_
_entity.id
_entity.type
_entity.pdbx_description
1 polymer ?
#
loop_
_entity_poly.entity_id
_entity_poly.type
_entity_poly.pdbx_seq_one_letter_code
_entity_poly.pdbx_strand_id
1 'polypeptide(L)'
;MPSEELGSPEVAGGLDPKACSDPFPSWLCSQQKTELPVTENVQTIPPPYVVRTILVYSRPPCQPQLSLTEPMKRMFQCPYFFFDVVYIHNGAEEKEEETSWKDMFAFMGSLDTKGTSYKYEVALAGPALELHNCMAKLLAHPLQRPCQSHASYSLLEEEEEATEVEATV
;
A
#
# COMPACT_ATOMS: atom_id res chain seq x y z
N MET A 1 -19.55 -15.88 -55.99
CA MET A 1 -18.37 -16.30 -55.22
C MET A 1 -17.93 -15.10 -54.39
N PRO A 2 -18.39 -14.96 -53.14
CA PRO A 2 -17.92 -13.93 -52.23
C PRO A 2 -16.67 -14.41 -51.50
N SER A 3 -15.68 -13.53 -51.37
CA SER A 3 -14.44 -13.77 -50.64
C SER A 3 -14.67 -13.64 -49.14
N GLU A 4 -14.19 -14.61 -48.36
CA GLU A 4 -14.19 -14.62 -46.90
C GLU A 4 -13.08 -13.67 -46.38
N GLU A 5 -13.45 -12.66 -45.61
CA GLU A 5 -12.52 -11.87 -44.78
C GLU A 5 -12.57 -12.41 -43.34
N LEU A 6 -11.41 -12.85 -42.85
CA LEU A 6 -11.21 -13.38 -41.50
C LEU A 6 -11.45 -12.30 -40.45
N GLY A 7 -12.36 -12.58 -39.51
CA GLY A 7 -12.59 -11.75 -38.33
C GLY A 7 -11.39 -11.79 -37.35
N SER A 8 -10.90 -10.61 -36.98
CA SER A 8 -9.99 -10.43 -35.85
C SER A 8 -10.70 -10.71 -34.52
N PRO A 9 -10.03 -11.31 -33.52
CA PRO A 9 -10.66 -11.60 -32.24
C PRO A 9 -10.86 -10.32 -31.44
N GLU A 10 -12.08 -10.14 -30.95
CA GLU A 10 -12.49 -9.12 -30.00
C GLU A 10 -11.70 -9.32 -28.69
N VAL A 11 -10.82 -8.38 -28.35
CA VAL A 11 -10.15 -8.34 -27.05
C VAL A 11 -11.17 -7.90 -26.02
N ALA A 12 -11.86 -8.88 -25.43
CA ALA A 12 -12.70 -8.70 -24.26
C ALA A 12 -11.83 -8.38 -23.04
N GLY A 13 -11.96 -7.16 -22.53
CA GLY A 13 -11.25 -6.72 -21.32
C GLY A 13 -11.44 -5.25 -20.99
N GLY A 14 -12.60 -4.66 -21.28
CA GLY A 14 -12.92 -3.32 -20.81
C GLY A 14 -13.15 -3.35 -19.29
N LEU A 15 -12.21 -2.79 -18.52
CA LEU A 15 -12.45 -2.44 -17.13
C LEU A 15 -13.66 -1.49 -17.07
N ASP A 16 -14.69 -1.90 -16.33
CA ASP A 16 -15.95 -1.16 -16.20
C ASP A 16 -15.68 0.25 -15.64
N PRO A 17 -15.99 1.33 -16.38
CA PRO A 17 -15.70 2.70 -15.96
C PRO A 17 -16.47 3.11 -14.69
N LYS A 18 -17.49 2.36 -14.28
CA LYS A 18 -18.21 2.58 -13.01
C LYS A 18 -17.43 2.18 -11.76
N ALA A 19 -16.42 1.31 -11.87
CA ALA A 19 -15.52 1.02 -10.73
C ALA A 19 -14.64 2.22 -10.35
N CYS A 20 -14.61 3.26 -11.20
CA CYS A 20 -13.79 4.46 -10.99
C CYS A 20 -14.40 5.44 -9.98
N SER A 21 -15.72 5.40 -9.73
CA SER A 21 -16.42 6.37 -8.87
C SER A 21 -16.61 5.93 -7.43
N ASP A 22 -16.32 4.67 -7.07
CA ASP A 22 -16.52 4.25 -5.69
C ASP A 22 -15.44 4.87 -4.79
N PRO A 23 -15.83 5.66 -3.78
CA PRO A 23 -14.88 6.20 -2.84
C PRO A 23 -14.19 5.02 -2.15
N PHE A 24 -12.87 4.94 -2.34
CA PHE A 24 -11.95 3.91 -1.85
C PHE A 24 -12.31 3.28 -0.47
N PRO A 25 -12.79 4.03 0.54
CA PRO A 25 -13.23 3.49 1.82
C PRO A 25 -14.49 2.60 1.72
N SER A 26 -15.48 2.99 0.92
CA SER A 26 -16.76 2.28 0.77
C SER A 26 -16.60 0.87 0.22
N TRP A 27 -15.69 0.70 -0.75
CA TRP A 27 -15.35 -0.60 -1.32
C TRP A 27 -14.71 -1.53 -0.28
N LEU A 28 -13.79 -1.00 0.53
CA LEU A 28 -13.12 -1.78 1.59
C LEU A 28 -14.13 -2.34 2.60
N CYS A 29 -15.09 -1.51 3.03
CA CYS A 29 -16.14 -1.94 3.96
C CYS A 29 -17.13 -2.93 3.33
N SER A 30 -17.46 -2.74 2.04
CA SER A 30 -18.40 -3.63 1.33
C SER A 30 -17.79 -4.99 1.00
N GLN A 31 -16.45 -5.07 0.85
CA GLN A 31 -15.71 -6.30 0.59
C GLN A 31 -15.17 -6.97 1.85
N GLN A 32 -15.24 -6.33 3.02
CA GLN A 32 -14.83 -6.94 4.27
C GLN A 32 -15.80 -8.07 4.64
N LYS A 33 -15.48 -9.29 4.18
CA LYS A 33 -16.22 -10.52 4.46
C LYS A 33 -15.89 -11.14 5.82
N THR A 34 -14.95 -10.53 6.56
CA THR A 34 -14.41 -11.06 7.82
C THR A 34 -14.75 -10.12 8.96
N GLU A 35 -15.29 -10.67 10.05
CA GLU A 35 -15.57 -9.91 11.28
C GLU A 35 -14.28 -9.47 11.97
N LEU A 36 -14.36 -8.38 12.74
CA LEU A 36 -13.22 -7.89 13.53
C LEU A 36 -13.13 -8.69 14.83
N PRO A 37 -11.94 -9.14 15.23
CA PRO A 37 -11.77 -9.89 16.46
C PRO A 37 -12.01 -8.99 17.68
N VAL A 38 -12.63 -9.55 18.70
CA VAL A 38 -12.90 -8.88 19.98
C VAL A 38 -12.31 -9.71 21.10
N THR A 39 -11.67 -9.04 22.07
CA THR A 39 -11.07 -9.66 23.25
C THR A 39 -11.52 -8.91 24.50
N GLU A 40 -11.69 -9.60 25.62
CA GLU A 40 -12.07 -8.99 26.90
C GLU A 40 -11.03 -7.97 27.40
N ASN A 41 -9.73 -8.26 27.20
CA ASN A 41 -8.65 -7.34 27.52
C ASN A 41 -7.60 -7.30 26.39
N VAL A 42 -7.55 -6.16 25.71
CA VAL A 42 -6.68 -5.92 24.54
C VAL A 42 -5.19 -5.90 24.90
N GLN A 43 -4.83 -5.60 26.15
CA GLN A 43 -3.43 -5.43 26.56
C GLN A 43 -2.75 -6.74 26.98
N THR A 44 -3.52 -7.75 27.38
CA THR A 44 -2.97 -8.97 28.00
C THR A 44 -3.36 -10.26 27.29
N ILE A 45 -4.47 -10.26 26.54
CA ILE A 45 -4.96 -11.45 25.84
C ILE A 45 -4.73 -11.26 24.34
N PRO A 46 -3.89 -12.09 23.69
CA PRO A 46 -3.71 -11.99 22.25
C PRO A 46 -5.01 -12.38 21.53
N PRO A 47 -5.35 -11.69 20.43
CA PRO A 47 -6.53 -12.04 19.65
C PRO A 47 -6.33 -13.39 18.92
N PRO A 48 -7.41 -14.09 18.56
CA PRO A 48 -7.31 -15.35 17.81
C PRO A 48 -6.75 -15.15 16.39
N TYR A 49 -6.92 -13.95 15.82
CA TYR A 49 -6.38 -13.54 14.53
C TYR A 49 -6.27 -12.01 14.49
N VAL A 50 -5.60 -11.49 13.47
CA VAL A 50 -5.55 -10.06 13.15
C VAL A 50 -6.02 -9.84 11.71
N VAL A 51 -6.65 -8.70 11.45
CA VAL A 51 -7.09 -8.33 10.10
C VAL A 51 -6.15 -7.27 9.56
N ARG A 52 -5.52 -7.55 8.42
CA ARG A 52 -4.60 -6.63 7.75
C ARG A 52 -5.06 -6.39 6.33
N THR A 53 -5.16 -5.13 5.95
CA THR A 53 -5.33 -4.71 4.56
C THR A 53 -4.03 -4.08 4.09
N ILE A 54 -3.51 -4.52 2.95
CA ILE A 54 -2.41 -3.87 2.25
C ILE A 54 -3.00 -3.24 1.00
N LEU A 55 -3.01 -1.91 0.96
CA LEU A 55 -3.43 -1.18 -0.21
C LEU A 55 -2.24 -0.90 -1.12
N VAL A 56 -2.35 -1.31 -2.37
CA VAL A 56 -1.50 -0.79 -3.46
C VAL A 56 -2.34 0.21 -4.25
N TYR A 57 -1.94 1.47 -4.27
CA TYR A 57 -2.69 2.53 -4.93
C TYR A 57 -1.79 3.27 -5.92
N SER A 58 -2.22 3.37 -7.18
CA SER A 58 -1.45 3.99 -8.26
C SER A 58 -2.24 5.01 -9.10
N ARG A 59 -3.49 5.31 -8.74
CA ARG A 59 -4.33 6.16 -9.58
C ARG A 59 -3.88 7.62 -9.52
N PRO A 60 -4.09 8.39 -10.63
CA PRO A 60 -3.85 9.82 -10.65
C PRO A 60 -4.57 10.52 -9.50
N PRO A 61 -4.06 11.66 -9.02
CA PRO A 61 -4.60 12.34 -7.85
C PRO A 61 -6.03 12.85 -8.05
N CYS A 62 -7.01 11.99 -7.82
CA CYS A 62 -8.39 12.38 -7.68
C CYS A 62 -8.57 12.95 -6.27
N GLN A 63 -9.09 14.17 -6.14
CA GLN A 63 -9.46 14.73 -4.84
C GLN A 63 -10.31 13.68 -4.09
N PRO A 64 -9.88 13.22 -2.91
CA PRO A 64 -10.60 12.18 -2.21
C PRO A 64 -11.98 12.72 -1.79
N GLN A 65 -13.04 12.40 -2.54
CA GLN A 65 -14.43 12.49 -2.05
C GLN A 65 -14.69 11.33 -1.09
N LEU A 66 -13.82 11.20 -0.08
CA LEU A 66 -13.79 10.07 0.82
C LEU A 66 -14.48 10.47 2.12
N SER A 67 -15.78 10.18 2.20
CA SER A 67 -16.51 10.22 3.45
C SER A 67 -16.26 8.93 4.21
N LEU A 68 -15.58 9.03 5.36
CA LEU A 68 -15.45 7.90 6.28
C LEU A 68 -16.82 7.59 6.89
N THR A 69 -17.38 6.44 6.52
CA THR A 69 -18.62 5.96 7.11
C THR A 69 -18.39 5.50 8.55
N GLU A 70 -19.44 5.47 9.37
CA GLU A 70 -19.34 5.07 10.78
C GLU A 70 -18.79 3.64 10.99
N PRO A 71 -19.16 2.63 10.17
CA PRO A 71 -18.53 1.31 10.23
C PRO A 71 -17.01 1.34 10.03
N MET A 72 -16.54 2.23 9.15
CA MET A 72 -15.13 2.34 8.85
C MET A 72 -14.33 2.98 9.97
N LYS A 73 -14.89 4.00 10.61
CA LYS A 73 -14.26 4.58 11.81
C LYS A 73 -14.09 3.52 12.89
N ARG A 74 -15.11 2.68 13.11
CA ARG A 74 -15.01 1.54 14.05
C ARG A 74 -13.93 0.55 13.64
N MET A 75 -13.78 0.28 12.34
CA MET A 75 -12.72 -0.59 11.83
C MET A 75 -11.34 -0.01 12.09
N PHE A 76 -11.08 1.26 11.78
CA PHE A 76 -9.80 1.91 12.07
C PHE A 76 -9.51 2.04 13.58
N GLN A 77 -10.55 2.15 14.42
CA GLN A 77 -10.42 2.15 15.88
C GLN A 77 -10.12 0.75 16.46
N CYS A 78 -10.40 -0.33 15.74
CA CYS A 78 -10.13 -1.68 16.22
C CYS A 78 -8.61 -1.89 16.38
N PRO A 79 -8.11 -2.33 17.55
CA PRO A 79 -6.67 -2.50 17.81
C PRO A 79 -6.05 -3.62 16.94
N TYR A 80 -6.87 -4.55 16.46
CA TYR A 80 -6.44 -5.72 15.69
C TYR A 80 -6.67 -5.58 14.19
N PHE A 81 -7.08 -4.39 13.75
CA PHE A 81 -7.15 -4.00 12.35
C PHE A 81 -5.94 -3.15 11.97
N PHE A 82 -5.28 -3.53 10.88
CA PHE A 82 -4.09 -2.85 10.35
C PHE A 82 -4.30 -2.48 8.88
N PHE A 83 -3.84 -1.29 8.50
CA PHE A 83 -4.04 -0.74 7.17
C PHE A 83 -2.73 -0.19 6.62
N ASP A 84 -2.01 -1.01 5.87
CA ASP A 84 -0.75 -0.61 5.25
C ASP A 84 -0.99 -0.07 3.83
N VAL A 85 -0.13 0.85 3.40
CA VAL A 85 -0.27 1.53 2.11
C VAL A 85 1.06 1.50 1.35
N VAL A 86 0.99 1.15 0.07
CA VAL A 86 2.02 1.36 -0.94
C VAL A 86 1.43 2.26 -2.02
N TYR A 87 1.91 3.49 -2.06
CA TYR A 87 1.45 4.52 -3.00
C TYR A 87 2.43 4.63 -4.16
N ILE A 88 1.98 4.35 -5.37
CA ILE A 88 2.76 4.42 -6.60
C ILE A 88 2.40 5.71 -7.32
N HIS A 89 3.36 6.59 -7.55
CA HIS A 89 3.10 7.92 -8.12
C HIS A 89 3.98 8.20 -9.34
N ASN A 90 3.53 9.07 -10.23
CA ASN A 90 4.26 9.43 -11.45
C ASN A 90 5.49 10.35 -11.19
N GLY A 91 5.92 10.49 -9.93
CA GLY A 91 7.02 11.38 -9.58
C GLY A 91 6.66 12.86 -9.76
N ALA A 92 7.68 13.69 -9.92
CA ALA A 92 7.57 15.12 -10.22
C ALA A 92 7.59 15.43 -11.74
N GLU A 93 7.48 14.40 -12.61
CA GLU A 93 7.46 14.62 -14.07
C GLU A 93 6.27 15.49 -14.50
N GLU A 94 5.19 15.48 -13.73
CA GLU A 94 4.04 16.37 -13.90
C GLU A 94 4.05 17.43 -12.79
N LYS A 95 4.70 18.57 -13.05
CA LYS A 95 4.79 19.72 -12.11
C LYS A 95 3.44 20.23 -11.58
N GLU A 96 2.34 19.87 -12.23
CA GLU A 96 0.98 20.25 -11.86
C GLU A 96 0.33 19.27 -10.86
N GLU A 97 0.81 18.01 -10.80
CA GLU A 97 0.28 16.95 -9.91
C GLU A 97 1.11 16.75 -8.62
N GLU A 98 2.24 17.45 -8.44
CA GLU A 98 3.12 17.24 -7.28
C GLU A 98 2.43 17.53 -5.94
N THR A 99 1.53 18.50 -5.91
CA THR A 99 0.75 18.87 -4.71
C THR A 99 -0.34 17.86 -4.41
N SER A 100 -0.97 17.30 -5.45
CA SER A 100 -2.17 16.49 -5.31
C SER A 100 -1.90 15.05 -4.86
N TRP A 101 -0.78 14.45 -5.28
CA TRP A 101 -0.42 13.10 -4.83
C TRP A 101 0.07 13.08 -3.37
N LYS A 102 0.80 14.12 -2.94
CA LYS A 102 1.25 14.30 -1.55
C LYS A 102 0.06 14.46 -0.61
N ASP A 103 -0.93 15.25 -1.01
CA ASP A 103 -2.17 15.42 -0.24
C ASP A 103 -2.93 14.10 -0.08
N MET A 104 -3.00 13.29 -1.15
CA MET A 104 -3.62 11.96 -1.10
C MET A 104 -2.84 11.00 -0.20
N PHE A 105 -1.51 11.00 -0.30
CA PHE A 105 -0.63 10.18 0.55
C PHE A 105 -0.74 10.58 2.03
N ALA A 106 -0.77 11.88 2.32
CA ALA A 106 -0.99 12.41 3.66
C ALA A 106 -2.39 12.05 4.19
N PHE A 107 -3.43 12.16 3.36
CA PHE A 107 -4.78 11.72 3.70
C PHE A 107 -4.82 10.23 4.07
N MET A 108 -4.25 9.35 3.24
CA MET A 108 -4.14 7.92 3.55
C MET A 108 -3.40 7.69 4.86
N GLY A 109 -2.34 8.47 5.10
CA GLY A 109 -1.58 8.41 6.33
C GLY A 109 -2.35 8.87 7.58
N SER A 110 -3.37 9.71 7.42
CA SER A 110 -4.25 10.20 8.50
C SER A 110 -5.34 9.21 8.91
N LEU A 111 -5.60 8.17 8.10
CA LEU A 111 -6.57 7.12 8.42
C LEU A 111 -6.12 6.26 9.60
N ASP A 112 -4.80 6.17 9.83
CA ASP A 112 -4.22 5.49 10.96
C ASP A 112 -3.97 6.44 12.13
N THR A 113 -4.89 6.44 13.09
CA THR A 113 -4.75 7.22 14.33
C THR A 113 -3.85 6.55 15.37
N LYS A 114 -3.48 5.28 15.18
CA LYS A 114 -2.68 4.48 16.14
C LYS A 114 -1.19 4.54 15.84
N GLY A 115 -0.81 4.93 14.62
CA GLY A 115 0.58 4.99 14.17
C GLY A 115 1.23 3.61 13.97
N THR A 116 0.41 2.56 13.82
CA THR A 116 0.87 1.17 13.65
C THR A 116 0.93 0.73 12.20
N SER A 117 0.51 1.57 11.27
CA SER A 117 0.48 1.33 9.83
C SER A 117 1.80 1.71 9.17
N TYR A 118 2.23 0.89 8.22
CA TYR A 118 3.39 1.18 7.38
C TYR A 118 2.92 1.81 6.08
N LYS A 119 3.63 2.86 5.67
CA LYS A 119 3.29 3.71 4.53
C LYS A 119 4.52 3.86 3.66
N TYR A 120 4.44 3.41 2.43
CA TYR A 120 5.52 3.51 1.45
C TYR A 120 5.06 4.28 0.23
N GLU A 121 5.96 5.09 -0.31
CA GLU A 121 5.81 5.73 -1.63
C GLU A 121 6.84 5.12 -2.57
N VAL A 122 6.46 4.92 -3.83
CA VAL A 122 7.31 4.39 -4.91
C VAL A 122 7.03 5.19 -6.17
N ALA A 123 8.08 5.70 -6.80
CA ALA A 123 7.93 6.36 -8.10
C ALA A 123 7.71 5.32 -9.20
N LEU A 124 6.75 5.57 -10.10
CA LEU A 124 6.44 4.67 -11.22
C LEU A 124 7.62 4.51 -12.18
N ALA A 125 8.38 5.59 -12.36
CA ALA A 125 9.60 5.60 -13.17
C ALA A 125 10.82 4.98 -12.44
N GLY A 126 10.69 4.65 -11.15
CA GLY A 126 11.74 4.03 -10.36
C GLY A 126 11.97 2.56 -10.71
N PRO A 127 13.09 1.98 -10.27
CA PRO A 127 13.35 0.55 -10.48
C PRO A 127 12.34 -0.29 -9.69
N ALA A 128 11.88 -1.39 -10.29
CA ALA A 128 10.97 -2.34 -9.63
C ALA A 128 11.51 -2.89 -8.28
N LEU A 129 12.84 -2.84 -8.09
CA LEU A 129 13.50 -3.20 -6.84
C LEU A 129 12.93 -2.43 -5.63
N GLU A 130 12.60 -1.15 -5.77
CA GLU A 130 12.04 -0.35 -4.66
C GLU A 130 10.68 -0.89 -4.22
N LEU A 131 9.82 -1.26 -5.17
CA LEU A 131 8.53 -1.90 -4.90
C LEU A 131 8.72 -3.24 -4.19
N HIS A 132 9.64 -4.08 -4.67
CA HIS A 132 9.95 -5.36 -4.04
C HIS A 132 10.47 -5.19 -2.61
N ASN A 133 11.37 -4.24 -2.39
CA ASN A 133 11.88 -3.91 -1.06
C ASN A 133 10.76 -3.44 -0.12
N CYS A 134 9.84 -2.59 -0.59
CA CYS A 134 8.69 -2.17 0.21
C CYS A 134 7.77 -3.35 0.57
N MET A 135 7.47 -4.22 -0.39
CA MET A 135 6.65 -5.41 -0.15
C MET A 135 7.31 -6.37 0.83
N ALA A 136 8.62 -6.56 0.75
CA ALA A 136 9.37 -7.39 1.70
C ALA A 136 9.25 -6.87 3.14
N LYS A 137 9.33 -5.54 3.33
CA LYS A 137 9.17 -4.91 4.66
C LYS A 137 7.76 -5.15 5.25
N LEU A 138 6.74 -5.27 4.40
CA LEU A 138 5.36 -5.55 4.81
C LEU A 138 5.11 -6.99 5.25
N LEU A 139 6.04 -7.93 5.02
CA LEU A 139 5.92 -9.31 5.51
C LEU A 139 5.95 -9.42 7.04
N ALA A 140 6.49 -8.42 7.73
CA ALA A 140 6.55 -8.40 9.20
C ALA A 140 5.14 -8.46 9.80
N HIS A 141 4.95 -9.30 10.82
CA HIS A 141 3.66 -9.47 11.50
C HIS A 141 3.24 -8.16 12.20
N PRO A 142 2.00 -7.68 12.04
CA PRO A 142 1.63 -6.33 12.46
C PRO A 142 1.69 -6.09 13.97
N LEU A 143 1.50 -7.12 14.80
CA LEU A 143 1.67 -7.04 16.27
C LEU A 143 3.13 -7.19 16.74
N GLN A 144 4.04 -7.59 15.87
CA GLN A 144 5.44 -7.87 16.24
C GLN A 144 6.43 -6.91 15.59
N ARG A 145 6.02 -6.19 14.55
CA ARG A 145 6.84 -5.16 13.91
C ARG A 145 6.93 -3.93 14.80
N PRO A 146 8.09 -3.25 14.84
CA PRO A 146 8.19 -1.96 15.50
C PRO A 146 7.45 -0.88 14.70
N CYS A 147 7.34 0.35 15.24
CA CYS A 147 6.93 1.51 14.44
C CYS A 147 7.83 1.66 13.20
N GLN A 148 7.29 2.12 12.08
CA GLN A 148 8.04 2.20 10.81
C GLN A 148 9.34 3.00 10.95
N SER A 149 9.34 4.06 11.76
CA SER A 149 10.52 4.89 12.05
C SER A 149 11.66 4.15 12.76
N HIS A 150 11.38 3.01 13.39
CA HIS A 150 12.36 2.20 14.11
C HIS A 150 12.77 0.93 13.33
N ALA A 151 12.15 0.68 12.17
CA ALA A 151 12.48 -0.49 11.36
C ALA A 151 13.74 -0.23 10.52
N SER A 152 14.83 -0.90 10.86
CA SER A 152 16.07 -0.92 10.07
C SER A 152 16.42 -2.36 9.68
N TYR A 153 16.94 -2.52 8.46
CA TYR A 153 17.23 -3.83 7.86
C TYR A 153 18.70 -3.99 7.46
N SER A 154 19.46 -2.89 7.40
CA SER A 154 20.91 -2.90 7.17
C SER A 154 21.63 -3.04 8.51
N LEU A 155 21.70 -4.27 9.02
CA LEU A 155 22.35 -4.59 10.30
C LEU A 155 23.80 -5.08 10.12
N LEU A 156 24.17 -5.44 8.91
CA LEU A 156 25.54 -5.79 8.56
C LEU A 156 26.28 -4.48 8.27
N GLU A 157 27.49 -4.37 8.83
CA GLU A 157 28.42 -3.34 8.40
C GLU A 157 28.69 -3.57 6.90
N GLU A 158 28.69 -2.50 6.11
CA GLU A 158 29.26 -2.55 4.78
C GLU A 158 30.72 -2.95 5.00
N GLU A 159 31.08 -4.20 4.68
CA GLU A 159 32.48 -4.59 4.63
C GLU A 159 33.14 -3.57 3.70
N GLU A 160 33.96 -2.67 4.29
CA GLU A 160 34.80 -1.77 3.53
C GLU A 160 35.45 -2.63 2.47
N GLU A 161 35.14 -2.33 1.21
CA GLU A 161 35.72 -2.97 0.05
C GLU A 161 37.23 -2.91 0.26
N ALA A 162 37.81 -4.02 0.73
CA ALA A 162 39.22 -4.14 0.96
C ALA A 162 39.84 -4.01 -0.42
N THR A 163 40.23 -2.79 -0.76
CA THR A 163 41.04 -2.47 -1.91
C THR A 163 42.31 -3.29 -1.75
N GLU A 164 42.31 -4.49 -2.33
CA GLU A 164 43.51 -5.27 -2.57
C GLU A 164 44.39 -4.40 -3.47
N VAL A 165 45.26 -3.62 -2.84
CA VAL A 165 46.36 -2.95 -3.54
C VAL A 165 47.24 -4.08 -4.04
N GLU A 166 47.02 -4.46 -5.30
CA GLU A 166 47.84 -5.38 -6.05
C GLU A 166 49.30 -4.87 -6.00
N ALA A 167 50.12 -5.51 -5.17
CA ALA A 167 51.54 -5.28 -5.11
C ALA A 167 52.16 -5.82 -6.40
N THR A 168 52.46 -4.94 -7.34
CA THR A 168 53.34 -5.26 -8.47
C THR A 168 54.78 -5.31 -7.95
N VAL A 169 55.37 -6.50 -8.05
CA VAL A 169 56.80 -6.79 -7.85
C VAL A 169 57.58 -6.43 -9.11
#